data_AF-A0A318A4B1-F1
#
_entry.id   AF-A0A318A4B1-F1
#
_cell.length_a   1.000
_cell.length_b   1.000
_cell.length_c   1.000
_cell.angle_alpha   90.00
_cell.angle_beta   90.00
_cell.angle_gamma   90.00
#
_symmetry.space_group_name_H-M   'P 1'
#
loop_
_entity.id
_entity.type
_entity.pdbx_description
1 polymer ?
#
loop_
_entity_poly.entity_id
_entity_poly.type
_entity_poly.pdbx_seq_one_letter_code
_entity_poly.pdbx_strand_id
1 'polypeptide(L)'
;MSNWHKNETDSEAEYFSTDFWLLHREALKNGDFWAVRIKKLRGEPVKRLSLAVENLPLPGAFKEAAIAIRALIREKKKQKNTYEEELAFLYWLAAIDSFSIPYSEVLKEPGYNVIESIPGGKIKSLPFSYKCLGYKKLNLLNKTDIKWLIEQWGEPESHKTLHEVHNSIWCEYENKLKSRRERNLQELSNVNQSDSLQNNYLYKSAQKNQSLRDNFSLKLILIVLGIILAFSLAFVG
;
A
#
# COMPACT_ATOMS: atom_id res chain seq x y z
N MET A 1 6.99 14.01 -3.51
CA MET A 1 6.51 12.72 -2.95
C MET A 1 5.65 13.06 -1.74
N SER A 2 4.40 12.59 -1.71
CA SER A 2 3.57 12.73 -0.51
C SER A 2 4.16 11.84 0.58
N ASN A 3 4.36 12.36 1.79
CA ASN A 3 4.86 11.57 2.91
C ASN A 3 3.65 11.10 3.72
N TRP A 4 3.63 9.83 4.12
CA TRP A 4 2.54 9.26 4.91
C TRP A 4 2.18 10.11 6.14
N HIS A 5 3.18 10.61 6.87
CA HIS A 5 2.95 11.42 8.07
C HIS A 5 2.37 12.82 7.80
N LYS A 6 2.15 13.21 6.53
CA LYS A 6 1.61 14.52 6.14
C LYS A 6 0.18 14.47 5.58
N ASN A 7 -0.35 13.29 5.29
CA ASN A 7 -1.74 13.19 4.89
C ASN A 7 -2.65 13.38 6.12
N GLU A 8 -3.77 14.06 5.94
CA GLU A 8 -4.71 14.42 7.01
C GLU A 8 -6.09 13.81 6.76
N THR A 9 -6.41 13.43 5.52
CA THR A 9 -7.71 12.85 5.14
C THR A 9 -7.60 11.41 4.62
N ASP A 10 -8.71 10.64 4.72
CA ASP A 10 -8.80 9.28 4.19
C ASP A 10 -8.52 9.23 2.68
N SER A 11 -8.95 10.26 1.92
CA SER A 11 -8.70 10.36 0.48
C SER A 11 -7.22 10.56 0.15
N GLU A 12 -6.52 11.41 0.92
CA GLU A 12 -5.08 11.61 0.75
C GLU A 12 -4.28 10.35 1.14
N ALA A 13 -4.73 9.61 2.16
CA ALA A 13 -4.13 8.34 2.54
C ALA A 13 -4.29 7.27 1.44
N GLU A 14 -5.44 7.23 0.78
CA GLU A 14 -5.68 6.34 -0.36
C GLU A 14 -4.83 6.68 -1.58
N TYR A 15 -4.75 7.96 -1.93
CA TYR A 15 -3.88 8.44 -3.00
C TYR A 15 -2.41 8.12 -2.68
N PHE A 16 -1.98 8.39 -1.44
CA PHE A 16 -0.64 8.04 -0.97
C PHE A 16 -0.35 6.55 -1.13
N SER A 17 -1.22 5.66 -0.65
CA SER A 17 -0.99 4.21 -0.71
C SER A 17 -0.79 3.73 -2.16
N THR A 18 -1.62 4.21 -3.09
CA THR A 18 -1.54 3.85 -4.51
C THR A 18 -0.22 4.32 -5.13
N ASP A 19 0.11 5.60 -4.98
CA ASP A 19 1.35 6.19 -5.52
C ASP A 19 2.59 5.57 -4.88
N PHE A 20 2.54 5.32 -3.58
CA PHE A 20 3.64 4.78 -2.80
C PHE A 20 4.08 3.41 -3.34
N TRP A 21 3.14 2.49 -3.56
CA TRP A 21 3.46 1.17 -4.10
C TRP A 21 3.89 1.21 -5.56
N LEU A 22 3.32 2.11 -6.37
CA LEU A 22 3.76 2.30 -7.75
C LEU A 22 5.22 2.72 -7.80
N LEU A 23 5.58 3.78 -7.06
CA LEU A 23 6.94 4.30 -6.98
C LEU A 23 7.91 3.26 -6.40
N HIS A 24 7.50 2.50 -5.38
CA HIS A 24 8.33 1.43 -4.81
C HIS A 24 8.60 0.31 -5.82
N ARG A 25 7.59 -0.06 -6.61
CA ARG A 25 7.71 -1.10 -7.65
C ARG A 25 8.62 -0.63 -8.78
N GLU A 26 8.52 0.62 -9.20
CA GLU A 26 9.40 1.23 -10.20
C GLU A 26 10.84 1.34 -9.69
N ALA A 27 11.03 1.83 -8.47
CA ALA A 27 12.36 1.90 -7.84
C ALA A 27 13.00 0.51 -7.70
N LEU A 28 12.22 -0.53 -7.40
CA LEU A 28 12.69 -1.91 -7.36
C LEU A 28 13.17 -2.38 -8.74
N LYS A 29 12.41 -2.10 -9.81
CA LYS A 29 12.79 -2.45 -11.19
C LYS A 29 14.07 -1.74 -11.63
N ASN A 30 14.27 -0.50 -11.19
CA ASN A 30 15.42 0.31 -11.55
C ASN A 30 16.65 0.08 -10.63
N GLY A 31 16.55 -0.79 -9.62
CA GLY A 31 17.64 -1.05 -8.66
C GLY A 31 17.87 0.07 -7.63
N ASP A 32 17.03 1.11 -7.62
CA ASP A 32 17.14 2.31 -6.76
C ASP A 32 16.27 2.23 -5.49
N PHE A 33 15.95 1.01 -5.07
CA PHE A 33 15.13 0.75 -3.90
C PHE A 33 15.70 1.40 -2.62
N TRP A 34 14.84 2.07 -1.85
CA TRP A 34 15.27 2.90 -0.72
C TRP A 34 16.07 2.10 0.34
N ALA A 35 15.74 0.82 0.54
CA ALA A 35 16.45 -0.03 1.49
C ALA A 35 17.91 -0.33 1.07
N VAL A 36 18.24 -0.14 -0.21
CA VAL A 36 19.63 -0.17 -0.71
C VAL A 36 20.29 1.17 -0.46
N ARG A 37 19.59 2.28 -0.79
CA ARG A 37 20.10 3.65 -0.58
C ARG A 37 20.42 3.92 0.88
N ILE A 38 19.56 3.50 1.81
CA ILE A 38 19.74 3.76 3.25
C ILE A 38 20.96 3.05 3.85
N LYS A 39 21.36 1.90 3.28
CA LYS A 39 22.58 1.19 3.69
C LYS A 39 23.84 1.98 3.37
N LYS A 40 23.82 2.81 2.33
CA LYS A 40 24.95 3.68 1.94
C LYS A 40 25.13 4.87 2.89
N LEU A 41 24.10 5.23 3.68
CA LEU A 41 24.12 6.34 4.64
C LEU A 41 24.71 5.93 6.01
N ARG A 42 25.67 5.00 6.03
CA ARG A 42 26.32 4.56 7.28
C ARG A 42 27.21 5.71 7.80
N GLY A 43 26.99 6.09 9.06
CA GLY A 43 27.71 7.22 9.67
C GLY A 43 27.10 8.58 9.35
N GLU A 44 25.99 8.63 8.61
CA GLU A 44 25.25 9.87 8.31
C GLU A 44 23.86 9.83 8.96
N PRO A 45 23.75 9.93 10.30
CA PRO A 45 22.50 9.67 11.01
C PRO A 45 21.36 10.61 10.62
N VAL A 46 21.65 11.89 10.36
CA VAL A 46 20.64 12.89 9.93
C VAL A 46 20.03 12.51 8.57
N LYS A 47 20.86 12.18 7.57
CA LYS A 47 20.39 11.78 6.24
C LYS A 47 19.66 10.43 6.29
N ARG A 48 20.16 9.48 7.09
CA ARG A 48 19.51 8.19 7.31
C ARG A 48 18.12 8.37 7.91
N LEU A 49 17.98 9.28 8.88
CA LEU A 49 16.70 9.61 9.49
C LEU A 49 15.71 10.19 8.47
N SER A 50 16.13 11.18 7.67
CA SER A 50 15.27 11.78 6.63
C SER A 50 14.73 10.71 5.69
N LEU A 51 15.62 9.87 5.14
CA LEU A 51 15.21 8.81 4.22
C LEU A 51 14.29 7.78 4.90
N ALA A 52 14.52 7.44 6.17
CA ALA A 52 13.62 6.55 6.89
C ALA A 52 12.23 7.17 7.09
N VAL A 53 12.15 8.44 7.49
CA VAL A 53 10.89 9.16 7.72
C VAL A 53 10.07 9.33 6.44
N GLU A 54 10.73 9.50 5.29
CA GLU A 54 10.09 9.53 3.97
C GLU A 54 9.42 8.20 3.58
N ASN A 55 9.90 7.07 4.15
CA ASN A 55 9.41 5.73 3.84
C ASN A 55 8.51 5.14 4.96
N LEU A 56 8.12 5.95 5.94
CA LEU A 56 7.05 5.56 6.87
C LEU A 56 5.74 5.37 6.10
N PRO A 57 4.87 4.42 6.50
CA PRO A 57 4.92 3.65 7.74
C PRO A 57 5.50 2.22 7.58
N LEU A 58 6.42 2.00 6.64
CA LEU A 58 6.98 0.66 6.46
C LEU A 58 7.68 0.16 7.74
N PRO A 59 7.53 -1.11 8.13
CA PRO A 59 8.21 -1.66 9.32
C PRO A 59 9.74 -1.50 9.27
N GLY A 60 10.33 -1.61 8.07
CA GLY A 60 11.75 -1.34 7.87
C GLY A 60 12.13 0.11 8.12
N ALA A 61 11.25 1.06 7.76
CA ALA A 61 11.48 2.49 7.94
C ALA A 61 11.48 2.86 9.43
N PHE A 62 10.57 2.33 10.24
CA PHE A 62 10.58 2.51 11.70
C PHE A 62 11.91 2.04 12.33
N LYS A 63 12.38 0.84 11.95
CA LYS A 63 13.66 0.29 12.43
C LYS A 63 14.83 1.19 12.07
N GLU A 64 14.87 1.66 10.84
CA GLU A 64 15.95 2.52 10.34
C GLU A 64 15.93 3.92 10.97
N ALA A 65 14.75 4.50 11.17
CA ALA A 65 14.58 5.75 11.91
C ALA A 65 15.08 5.59 13.35
N ALA A 66 14.70 4.52 14.05
CA ALA A 66 15.16 4.27 15.41
C ALA A 66 16.69 4.06 15.49
N ILE A 67 17.32 3.42 14.48
CA ILE A 67 18.79 3.30 14.41
C ILE A 67 19.44 4.69 14.27
N ALA A 68 18.92 5.53 13.38
CA ALA A 68 19.42 6.87 13.14
C ALA A 68 19.29 7.77 14.38
N ILE A 69 18.13 7.75 15.04
CA ILE A 69 17.89 8.52 16.28
C ILE A 69 18.83 8.10 17.40
N ARG A 70 19.05 6.81 17.60
CA ARG A 70 20.03 6.35 18.61
C ARG A 70 21.44 6.84 18.34
N ALA A 71 21.83 6.99 17.08
CA ALA A 71 23.13 7.55 16.74
C ALA A 71 23.20 9.04 17.10
N LEU A 72 22.16 9.83 16.81
CA LEU A 72 22.06 11.23 17.23
C LEU A 72 22.11 11.39 18.75
N ILE A 73 21.37 10.57 19.50
CA ILE A 73 21.41 10.57 20.97
C ILE A 73 22.84 10.32 21.48
N ARG A 74 23.54 9.31 20.92
CA ARG A 74 24.93 9.02 21.32
C ARG A 74 25.89 10.17 21.02
N GLU A 75 25.74 10.82 19.87
CA GLU A 75 26.55 11.99 19.50
C GLU A 75 26.31 13.16 20.45
N LYS A 76 25.04 13.48 20.75
CA LYS A 76 24.67 14.51 21.72
C LYS A 76 25.19 14.20 23.13
N LYS A 77 25.07 12.96 23.60
CA LYS A 77 25.63 12.52 24.89
C LYS A 77 27.14 12.69 24.95
N LYS A 78 27.87 12.34 23.88
CA LYS A 78 29.33 12.53 23.79
C LYS A 78 29.71 14.01 23.88
N GLN A 79 28.89 14.89 23.30
CA GLN A 79 29.07 16.34 23.34
C GLN A 79 28.53 16.99 24.63
N LYS A 80 27.94 16.21 25.55
CA LYS A 80 27.24 16.69 26.75
C LYS A 80 26.06 17.64 26.46
N ASN A 81 25.44 17.47 25.30
CA ASN A 81 24.24 18.18 24.90
C ASN A 81 22.97 17.43 25.35
N THR A 82 21.89 18.18 25.53
CA THR A 82 20.53 17.68 25.75
C THR A 82 20.03 16.88 24.53
N TYR A 83 19.38 15.75 24.78
CA TYR A 83 18.91 14.78 23.78
C TYR A 83 17.43 14.39 23.97
N GLU A 84 16.69 15.19 24.73
CA GLU A 84 15.31 14.98 25.12
C GLU A 84 14.37 14.91 23.92
N GLU A 85 14.60 15.75 22.91
CA GLU A 85 13.82 15.77 21.68
C GLU A 85 14.01 14.48 20.88
N GLU A 86 15.24 14.01 20.73
CA GLU A 86 15.54 12.75 20.07
C GLU A 86 14.97 11.56 20.85
N LEU A 87 15.04 11.58 22.18
CA LEU A 87 14.47 10.52 23.01
C LEU A 87 12.93 10.50 22.92
N ALA A 88 12.30 11.68 22.94
CA ALA A 88 10.87 11.82 22.71
C ALA A 88 10.46 11.28 21.33
N PHE A 89 11.24 11.59 20.30
CA PHE A 89 10.95 11.11 18.96
C PHE A 89 11.20 9.60 18.80
N LEU A 90 12.24 9.03 19.44
CA LEU A 90 12.44 7.58 19.51
C LEU A 90 11.25 6.88 20.17
N TYR A 91 10.76 7.43 21.28
CA TYR A 91 9.61 6.89 21.97
C TYR A 91 8.33 7.01 21.13
N TRP A 92 8.13 8.14 20.45
CA TRP A 92 7.01 8.31 19.52
C TRP A 92 7.05 7.28 18.40
N LEU A 93 8.20 7.06 17.76
CA LEU A 93 8.37 6.02 16.73
C LEU A 93 7.98 4.64 17.27
N ALA A 94 8.41 4.31 18.49
CA ALA A 94 8.10 3.03 19.11
C ALA A 94 6.61 2.88 19.47
N ALA A 95 5.97 3.96 19.90
CA ALA A 95 4.54 4.00 20.15
C ALA A 95 3.76 3.75 18.85
N ILE A 96 4.08 4.46 17.77
CA ILE A 96 3.40 4.29 16.48
C ILE A 96 3.66 2.89 15.89
N ASP A 97 4.88 2.37 15.93
CA ASP A 97 5.20 1.01 15.47
C ASP A 97 4.35 -0.04 16.22
N SER A 98 4.12 0.16 17.53
CA SER A 98 3.26 -0.72 18.34
C SER A 98 1.76 -0.64 18.03
N PHE A 99 1.34 0.29 17.16
CA PHE A 99 -0.04 0.34 16.67
C PHE A 99 -0.33 -0.78 15.66
N SER A 100 0.67 -1.18 14.89
CA SER A 100 0.56 -2.28 13.94
C SER A 100 0.67 -3.63 14.66
N ILE A 101 -0.27 -4.54 14.37
CA ILE A 101 -0.12 -5.96 14.72
C ILE A 101 0.66 -6.70 13.61
N PRO A 102 1.26 -7.86 13.91
CA PRO A 102 1.98 -8.63 12.90
C PRO A 102 1.09 -9.07 11.72
N TYR A 103 -0.15 -9.45 12.02
CA TYR A 103 -1.08 -10.02 11.05
C TYR A 103 -2.53 -9.67 11.43
N SER A 104 -3.31 -9.23 10.44
CA SER A 104 -4.75 -8.97 10.56
C SER A 104 -5.52 -10.25 10.24
N GLU A 105 -6.28 -10.75 11.21
CA GLU A 105 -7.17 -11.90 11.00
C GLU A 105 -8.38 -11.55 10.13
N VAL A 106 -8.82 -10.29 10.14
CA VAL A 106 -9.96 -9.81 9.34
C VAL A 106 -9.61 -9.71 7.87
N LEU A 107 -8.40 -9.22 7.56
CA LEU A 107 -7.93 -9.00 6.19
C LEU A 107 -7.08 -10.15 5.62
N LYS A 108 -6.63 -11.07 6.49
CA LYS A 108 -5.72 -12.18 6.15
C LYS A 108 -4.42 -11.71 5.49
N GLU A 109 -3.79 -10.72 6.12
CA GLU A 109 -2.57 -10.10 5.62
C GLU A 109 -1.73 -9.46 6.72
N PRO A 110 -0.49 -9.02 6.43
CA PRO A 110 0.30 -8.25 7.38
C PRO A 110 -0.40 -6.99 7.88
N GLY A 111 -0.39 -6.75 9.19
CA GLY A 111 -1.09 -5.62 9.78
C GLY A 111 -0.58 -4.24 9.34
N TYR A 112 0.64 -4.16 8.80
CA TYR A 112 1.15 -2.88 8.30
C TYR A 112 0.34 -2.34 7.10
N ASN A 113 -0.43 -3.19 6.40
CA ASN A 113 -1.34 -2.74 5.35
C ASN A 113 -2.48 -1.88 5.92
N VAL A 114 -2.89 -2.15 7.17
CA VAL A 114 -3.89 -1.35 7.86
C VAL A 114 -3.30 0.01 8.20
N ILE A 115 -2.14 0.09 8.86
CA ILE A 115 -1.54 1.39 9.26
C ILE A 115 -1.24 2.29 8.06
N GLU A 116 -0.84 1.71 6.92
CA GLU A 116 -0.62 2.43 5.67
C GLU A 116 -1.91 3.10 5.15
N SER A 117 -3.06 2.45 5.34
CA SER A 117 -4.36 2.98 4.94
C SER A 117 -4.88 4.12 5.82
N ILE A 118 -4.26 4.34 6.99
CA ILE A 118 -4.67 5.37 7.94
C ILE A 118 -3.95 6.68 7.61
N PRO A 119 -4.65 7.83 7.63
CA PRO A 119 -3.98 9.11 7.58
C PRO A 119 -2.97 9.24 8.73
N GLY A 120 -1.71 9.54 8.42
CA GLY A 120 -0.65 9.85 9.36
C GLY A 120 -1.02 11.01 10.26
N GLY A 121 -1.78 12.00 9.78
CA GLY A 121 -2.46 13.02 10.59
C GLY A 121 -3.23 12.44 11.76
N LYS A 122 -4.10 11.45 11.47
CA LYS A 122 -4.91 10.77 12.47
C LYS A 122 -4.06 9.96 13.44
N ILE A 123 -3.03 9.23 12.97
CA ILE A 123 -2.11 8.48 13.82
C ILE A 123 -1.28 9.41 14.74
N LYS A 124 -0.74 10.51 14.20
CA LYS A 124 -0.01 11.53 14.99
C LYS A 124 -0.89 12.13 16.09
N SER A 125 -2.20 12.25 15.83
CA SER A 125 -3.15 12.86 16.76
C SER A 125 -3.62 11.93 17.88
N LEU A 126 -3.28 10.64 17.82
CA LEU A 126 -3.68 9.68 18.85
C LEU A 126 -3.06 10.08 20.21
N PRO A 127 -3.88 10.34 21.25
CA PRO A 127 -3.34 10.74 22.54
C PRO A 127 -2.69 9.54 23.23
N PHE A 128 -1.46 9.69 23.69
CA PHE A 128 -0.80 8.76 24.59
C PHE A 128 0.22 9.49 25.45
N SER A 129 0.59 8.88 26.57
CA SER A 129 1.64 9.39 27.46
C SER A 129 2.59 8.26 27.83
N TYR A 130 3.83 8.62 28.18
CA TYR A 130 4.80 7.65 28.71
C TYR A 130 4.27 6.92 29.94
N LYS A 131 3.58 7.65 30.83
CA LYS A 131 3.01 7.13 32.07
C LYS A 131 2.03 5.96 31.85
N CYS A 132 1.22 6.03 30.79
CA CYS A 132 0.20 5.02 30.48
C CYS A 132 0.66 3.94 29.49
N LEU A 133 1.45 4.31 28.49
CA LEU A 133 1.88 3.38 27.45
C LEU A 133 3.12 2.58 27.89
N GLY A 134 4.04 3.23 28.61
CA GLY A 134 5.29 2.65 29.10
C GLY A 134 6.17 2.08 27.98
N TYR A 135 7.15 1.24 28.34
CA TYR A 135 8.14 0.74 27.38
C TYR A 135 8.12 -0.78 27.14
N LYS A 136 7.59 -1.60 28.07
CA LYS A 136 7.79 -3.06 28.04
C LYS A 136 7.16 -3.78 26.85
N LYS A 137 6.11 -3.22 26.24
CA LYS A 137 5.45 -3.79 25.06
C LYS A 137 5.87 -3.13 23.74
N LEU A 138 6.82 -2.20 23.77
CA LEU A 138 7.26 -1.46 22.58
C LEU A 138 8.51 -2.12 21.98
N ASN A 139 8.30 -3.06 21.06
CA ASN A 139 9.35 -3.92 20.50
C ASN A 139 10.44 -3.16 19.72
N LEU A 140 10.17 -1.94 19.29
CA LEU A 140 11.17 -1.09 18.63
C LEU A 140 12.26 -0.63 19.61
N LEU A 141 12.00 -0.59 20.91
CA LEU A 141 12.94 -0.16 21.95
C LEU A 141 13.88 -1.30 22.39
N ASN A 142 15.14 -0.96 22.63
CA ASN A 142 16.12 -1.88 23.21
C ASN A 142 16.40 -1.52 24.69
N LYS A 143 17.22 -2.35 25.37
CA LYS A 143 17.57 -2.17 26.79
C LYS A 143 18.21 -0.80 27.09
N THR A 144 19.03 -0.28 26.17
CA THR A 144 19.68 1.03 26.33
C THR A 144 18.68 2.16 26.20
N ASP A 145 17.75 2.08 25.25
CA ASP A 145 16.68 3.06 25.10
C ASP A 145 15.81 3.09 26.37
N ILE A 146 15.41 1.93 26.88
CA ILE A 146 14.63 1.79 28.12
C ILE A 146 15.34 2.47 29.29
N LYS A 147 16.65 2.27 29.43
CA LYS A 147 17.43 2.96 30.46
C LYS A 147 17.35 4.47 30.31
N TRP A 148 17.51 5.02 29.09
CA TRP A 148 17.39 6.46 28.87
C TRP A 148 16.00 7.00 29.17
N LEU A 149 14.95 6.24 28.85
CA LEU A 149 13.57 6.61 29.17
C LEU A 149 13.32 6.68 30.68
N ILE A 150 13.80 5.68 31.43
CA ILE A 150 13.67 5.66 32.89
C ILE A 150 14.49 6.77 33.53
N GLU A 151 15.72 7.01 33.06
CA GLU A 151 16.56 8.12 33.52
C GLU A 151 15.88 9.48 33.33
N GLN A 152 15.19 9.69 32.20
CA GLN A 152 14.58 10.97 31.87
C GLN A 152 13.17 11.15 32.46
N TRP A 153 12.36 10.09 32.50
CA TRP A 153 10.91 10.18 32.78
C TRP A 153 10.45 9.29 33.93
N GLY A 154 11.36 8.56 34.58
CA GLY A 154 11.04 7.63 35.66
C GLY A 154 10.39 6.33 35.19
N GLU A 155 9.88 5.54 36.13
CA GLU A 155 9.08 4.34 35.80
C GLU A 155 7.64 4.73 35.43
N PRO A 156 7.06 4.15 34.37
CA PRO A 156 5.66 4.38 34.02
C PRO A 156 4.72 3.59 34.93
N GLU A 157 3.44 3.98 34.96
CA GLU A 157 2.43 3.32 35.80
C GLU A 157 1.88 2.04 35.16
N SER A 158 1.99 1.91 33.84
CA SER A 158 1.51 0.73 33.11
C SER A 158 2.27 0.52 31.81
N HIS A 159 2.03 -0.63 31.18
CA HIS A 159 2.66 -1.01 29.92
C HIS A 159 1.63 -1.57 28.95
N LYS A 160 1.41 -0.84 27.85
CA LYS A 160 0.44 -1.16 26.79
C LYS A 160 1.07 -0.93 25.42
N THR A 161 0.46 -1.47 24.38
CA THR A 161 0.75 -1.02 23.01
C THR A 161 -0.22 0.09 22.60
N LEU A 162 0.15 0.88 21.59
CA LEU A 162 -0.76 1.90 21.07
C LEU A 162 -2.00 1.23 20.44
N HIS A 163 -1.82 0.02 19.89
CA HIS A 163 -2.92 -0.81 19.42
C HIS A 163 -3.92 -1.15 20.53
N GLU A 164 -3.46 -1.54 21.73
CA GLU A 164 -4.33 -1.83 22.87
C GLU A 164 -5.10 -0.59 23.35
N VAL A 165 -4.47 0.60 23.30
CA VAL A 165 -5.09 1.85 23.75
C VAL A 165 -6.12 2.37 22.75
N HIS A 166 -5.82 2.27 21.45
CA HIS A 166 -6.63 2.84 20.36
C HIS A 166 -7.20 1.77 19.43
N ASN A 167 -7.58 0.62 19.98
CA ASN A 167 -8.05 -0.52 19.20
C ASN A 167 -9.31 -0.20 18.36
N SER A 168 -10.17 0.70 18.84
CA SER A 168 -11.33 1.17 18.08
C SER A 168 -10.94 1.81 16.74
N ILE A 169 -9.85 2.60 16.72
CA ILE A 169 -9.33 3.22 15.49
C ILE A 169 -8.75 2.14 14.57
N TRP A 170 -8.04 1.15 15.12
CA TRP A 170 -7.58 0.01 14.33
C TRP A 170 -8.74 -0.68 13.63
N CYS A 171 -9.76 -1.09 14.39
CA CYS A 171 -10.93 -1.79 13.89
C CYS A 171 -11.70 -0.96 12.85
N GLU A 172 -11.79 0.37 13.01
CA GLU A 172 -12.38 1.27 12.02
C GLU A 172 -11.67 1.14 10.66
N TYR A 173 -10.34 1.29 10.64
CA TYR A 173 -9.57 1.28 9.39
C TYR A 173 -9.39 -0.10 8.78
N GLU A 174 -9.28 -1.14 9.61
CA GLU A 174 -9.26 -2.53 9.16
C GLU A 174 -10.54 -2.86 8.38
N ASN A 175 -11.71 -2.45 8.90
CA ASN A 175 -12.99 -2.64 8.23
C ASN A 175 -13.13 -1.74 6.99
N LYS A 176 -12.71 -0.47 7.03
CA LYS A 176 -12.70 0.41 5.85
C LYS A 176 -11.87 -0.19 4.71
N LEU A 177 -10.67 -0.70 5.03
CA LEU A 177 -9.78 -1.33 4.07
C LEU A 177 -10.40 -2.60 3.48
N LYS A 178 -11.06 -3.42 4.31
CA LYS A 178 -11.80 -4.61 3.86
C LYS A 178 -12.89 -4.24 2.86
N SER A 179 -13.79 -3.32 3.23
CA SER A 179 -14.89 -2.88 2.36
C SER A 179 -14.40 -2.27 1.07
N ARG A 180 -13.28 -1.54 1.09
CA ARG A 180 -12.67 -0.99 -0.14
C ARG A 180 -12.18 -2.11 -1.08
N ARG A 181 -11.52 -3.14 -0.54
CA ARG A 181 -11.04 -4.27 -1.35
C ARG A 181 -12.16 -5.08 -1.96
N GLU A 182 -13.23 -5.30 -1.19
CA GLU A 182 -14.43 -5.98 -1.69
C GLU A 182 -15.07 -5.19 -2.83
N ARG A 183 -15.19 -3.86 -2.71
CA ARG A 183 -15.66 -2.99 -3.81
C ARG A 183 -14.75 -3.07 -5.05
N ASN A 184 -13.44 -2.93 -4.87
CA ASN A 184 -12.49 -2.99 -5.99
C ASN A 184 -12.55 -4.35 -6.70
N LEU A 185 -12.70 -5.45 -5.95
CA LEU A 185 -12.85 -6.79 -6.53
C LEU A 185 -14.15 -6.93 -7.31
N GLN A 186 -15.26 -6.38 -6.78
CA GLN A 186 -16.55 -6.36 -7.49
C GLN A 186 -16.47 -5.54 -8.77
N GLU A 187 -15.86 -4.35 -8.74
CA GLU A 187 -15.66 -3.50 -9.91
C GLU A 187 -14.83 -4.21 -10.99
N LEU A 188 -13.71 -4.84 -10.61
CA LEU A 188 -12.89 -5.65 -11.53
C LEU A 188 -13.69 -6.82 -12.12
N SER A 189 -14.52 -7.48 -11.31
CA SER A 189 -15.37 -8.57 -11.80
C SER A 189 -16.44 -8.09 -12.79
N ASN A 190 -17.02 -6.91 -12.55
CA ASN A 190 -18.02 -6.30 -13.42
C ASN A 190 -17.43 -5.85 -14.75
N VAL A 191 -16.21 -5.28 -14.75
CA VAL A 191 -15.49 -4.91 -15.98
C VAL A 191 -15.17 -6.14 -16.83
N ASN A 192 -14.65 -7.19 -16.22
CA ASN A 192 -14.40 -8.45 -16.94
C ASN A 192 -15.70 -9.06 -17.49
N GLN A 193 -16.81 -8.92 -16.76
CA GLN A 193 -18.11 -9.40 -17.23
C GLN A 193 -18.63 -8.55 -18.40
N SER A 194 -18.53 -7.22 -18.35
CA SER A 194 -18.92 -6.36 -19.48
C SER A 194 -18.07 -6.60 -20.72
N ASP A 195 -16.75 -6.78 -20.56
CA ASP A 195 -15.84 -7.11 -21.66
C ASP A 195 -16.17 -8.48 -22.26
N SER A 196 -16.52 -9.46 -21.42
CA SER A 196 -16.95 -10.78 -21.89
C SER A 196 -18.28 -10.72 -22.65
N LEU A 197 -19.23 -9.90 -22.20
CA LEU A 197 -20.53 -9.70 -22.87
C LEU A 197 -20.36 -8.97 -24.19
N GLN A 198 -19.53 -7.92 -24.23
CA GLN A 198 -19.24 -7.17 -25.44
C GLN A 198 -18.51 -8.03 -26.47
N ASN A 199 -17.54 -8.84 -26.05
CA ASN A 199 -16.86 -9.80 -26.92
C ASN A 199 -17.81 -10.88 -27.45
N ASN A 200 -18.75 -11.37 -26.62
CA ASN A 200 -19.77 -12.32 -27.06
C ASN A 200 -20.76 -11.70 -28.07
N TYR A 201 -21.14 -10.45 -27.87
CA TYR A 201 -21.95 -9.70 -28.84
C TYR A 201 -21.23 -9.49 -30.18
N LEU A 202 -19.95 -9.11 -30.15
CA LEU A 202 -19.12 -8.96 -31.34
C LEU A 202 -18.91 -10.30 -32.08
N TYR A 203 -18.71 -11.39 -31.34
CA TYR A 203 -18.58 -12.72 -31.93
C TYR A 203 -19.88 -13.19 -32.61
N LYS A 204 -21.03 -13.00 -31.95
CA LYS A 204 -22.35 -13.34 -32.53
C LYS A 204 -22.71 -12.48 -33.75
N SER A 205 -22.35 -11.19 -33.74
CA SER A 205 -22.59 -10.31 -34.90
C SER A 205 -21.70 -10.68 -36.09
N ALA A 206 -20.45 -11.07 -35.85
CA ALA A 206 -19.54 -11.58 -36.86
C ALA A 206 -20.06 -12.89 -37.49
N GLN A 207 -20.53 -13.85 -36.70
CA GLN A 207 -21.12 -15.10 -37.20
C GLN A 207 -22.39 -14.85 -38.04
N LYS A 208 -23.24 -13.91 -37.63
CA LYS A 208 -24.45 -13.54 -38.38
C LYS A 208 -24.11 -12.89 -39.72
N ASN A 209 -23.08 -12.05 -39.78
CA ASN A 209 -22.63 -11.43 -41.03
C ASN A 209 -21.97 -12.45 -41.96
N GLN A 210 -21.25 -13.43 -41.43
CA GLN A 210 -20.65 -14.51 -42.21
C GLN A 210 -21.73 -15.41 -42.84
N SER A 211 -22.75 -15.82 -42.08
CA SER A 211 -23.85 -16.63 -42.63
C SER A 211 -24.69 -15.89 -43.68
N LEU A 212 -24.84 -14.56 -43.57
CA LEU A 212 -25.49 -13.75 -44.60
C LEU A 212 -24.64 -13.69 -45.88
N ARG A 213 -23.32 -13.58 -45.76
CA ARG A 213 -22.40 -13.54 -46.89
C ARG A 213 -22.36 -14.88 -47.64
N ASP A 214 -22.37 -16.00 -46.91
CA ASP A 214 -22.37 -17.34 -47.50
C ASP A 214 -23.68 -17.62 -48.26
N ASN A 215 -24.82 -17.21 -47.71
CA ASN A 215 -26.12 -17.29 -48.39
C ASN A 215 -26.19 -16.40 -49.65
N PHE A 216 -25.54 -15.24 -49.64
CA PHE A 216 -25.47 -14.37 -50.80
C PHE A 216 -24.59 -14.99 -51.91
N SER A 217 -23.45 -15.58 -51.53
CA SER A 217 -22.54 -16.25 -52.47
C SER A 217 -23.19 -17.45 -53.14
N LEU A 218 -23.90 -18.30 -52.38
CA LEU A 218 -24.66 -19.43 -52.92
C LEU A 218 -25.74 -19.00 -53.91
N LYS A 219 -26.47 -17.91 -53.62
CA LYS A 219 -27.47 -17.36 -54.55
C LYS A 219 -26.83 -16.81 -55.82
N LEU A 220 -25.67 -16.17 -55.72
CA LEU A 220 -24.94 -15.65 -56.88
C LEU A 220 -24.45 -16.80 -57.79
N ILE A 221 -23.92 -17.87 -57.19
CA ILE A 221 -23.47 -19.07 -57.92
C ILE A 221 -24.65 -19.73 -58.67
N LEU A 222 -25.81 -19.85 -58.03
CA LEU A 222 -27.00 -20.42 -58.67
C LEU A 222 -27.51 -19.55 -59.84
N ILE A 223 -27.44 -18.23 -59.72
CA ILE A 223 -27.80 -17.31 -60.81
C ILE A 223 -26.84 -17.48 -62.00
N VAL A 224 -25.52 -17.52 -61.75
CA VAL A 224 -24.51 -17.69 -62.80
C VAL A 224 -24.67 -19.04 -63.52
N LEU A 225 -24.91 -20.13 -62.78
CA LEU A 225 -25.15 -21.45 -63.37
C LEU A 225 -26.42 -21.48 -64.23
N GLY A 226 -27.50 -20.82 -63.80
CA GLY A 226 -28.73 -20.68 -64.59
C GLY A 226 -28.49 -19.94 -65.91
N ILE A 227 -27.68 -18.88 -65.88
CA ILE A 227 -27.32 -18.12 -67.09
C ILE A 227 -26.48 -18.98 -68.05
N ILE A 228 -25.50 -19.74 -67.54
CA ILE A 228 -24.67 -20.64 -68.37
C ILE A 228 -25.50 -21.76 -69.01
N LEU A 229 -26.46 -22.33 -68.28
CA LEU A 229 -27.40 -23.33 -68.81
C LEU A 229 -28.31 -22.75 -69.90
N ALA A 230 -28.81 -21.52 -69.72
CA ALA A 230 -29.61 -20.84 -70.73
C ALA A 230 -28.81 -20.53 -72.01
N PHE A 231 -27.54 -20.14 -71.87
CA PHE A 231 -26.65 -19.89 -73.01
C PHE A 231 -26.25 -21.17 -73.76
N SER A 232 -26.04 -22.28 -73.05
CA SER A 232 -25.70 -23.56 -73.69
C SER A 232 -26.88 -24.19 -74.43
N LEU A 233 -28.12 -23.95 -73.99
CA LEU A 233 -29.34 -24.34 -74.71
C LEU A 233 -29.60 -23.48 -75.96
N ALA A 234 -29.13 -22.23 -76.00
CA ALA A 234 -29.29 -21.33 -77.14
C ALA A 234 -28.29 -21.57 -78.29
N PHE A 235 -27.23 -22.36 -78.08
CA PHE A 235 -26.17 -22.62 -79.07
C PHE A 235 -26.20 -24.03 -79.69
N VAL A 236 -27.16 -24.87 -79.30
CA VAL A 236 -27.37 -26.23 -79.84
C VAL A 236 -28.63 -26.30 -80.73
N GLY A 237 -29.24 -25.16 -81.05
CA GLY A 237 -30.37 -25.04 -81.98
C GLY A 237 -29.94 -24.64 -83.38
#